data_AF-A0A524GJ13-F1
#
_entry.id   AF-A0A524GJ13-F1
#
_cell.length_a   1.000
_cell.length_b   1.000
_cell.length_c   1.000
_cell.angle_alpha   90.00
_cell.angle_beta   90.00
_cell.angle_gamma   90.00
#
_symmetry.space_group_name_H-M   'P 1'
#
loop_
_entity.id
_entity.type
_entity.pdbx_description
1 polymer ?
#
loop_
_entity_poly.entity_id
_entity_poly.type
_entity_poly.pdbx_seq_one_letter_code
_entity_poly.pdbx_strand_id
1 'polypeptide(L)'
;IHVVEGQRVARGDRLLSIDDTDLQAKQKQAEAGISAAEAVLANAEKMAERFENLYAEKSVSRAQLDDVLTGRDQAQAGLQMAKAGLAEVKVHPSSDLVGKTLAGAGVRQRFGIIVVALKHGDKNIFNPGPDERIDAGDVLVALGPINALDGIEKATQ
;
A
#
# COMPACT_ATOMS: atom_id res chain seq x y z
N ILE A 1 8.74 12.13 -35.41
CA ILE A 1 9.35 13.26 -36.15
C ILE A 1 8.80 14.54 -35.48
N HIS A 2 9.47 15.38 -34.69
CA HIS A 2 10.86 15.65 -34.30
C HIS A 2 10.84 16.07 -32.80
N VAL A 3 11.87 15.76 -32.02
CA VAL A 3 12.12 16.41 -30.72
C VAL A 3 13.47 17.10 -30.83
N VAL A 4 13.50 18.40 -30.54
CA VAL A 4 14.72 19.22 -30.55
C VAL A 4 15.23 19.27 -29.10
N GLU A 5 16.42 18.69 -28.87
CA GLU A 5 17.13 18.80 -27.59
C GLU A 5 17.63 20.23 -27.38
N GLY A 6 17.42 20.79 -26.18
CA GLY A 6 18.07 22.05 -25.78
C GLY A 6 17.32 23.00 -24.84
N GLN A 7 16.09 22.69 -24.40
CA GLN A 7 15.37 23.63 -23.52
C GLN A 7 15.72 23.42 -22.04
N ARG A 8 16.30 24.45 -21.44
CA ARG A 8 16.72 24.54 -20.04
C ARG A 8 15.47 24.50 -19.14
N VAL A 9 15.27 23.41 -18.40
CA VAL A 9 14.17 23.29 -17.42
C VAL A 9 14.53 24.01 -16.12
N ALA A 10 13.62 24.85 -15.61
CA ALA A 10 13.77 25.59 -14.37
C ALA A 10 13.21 24.80 -13.18
N ARG A 11 13.83 24.98 -12.01
CA ARG A 11 13.55 24.25 -10.77
C ARG A 11 12.09 24.46 -10.34
N GLY A 12 11.25 23.44 -10.56
CA GLY A 12 9.82 23.45 -10.23
C GLY A 12 8.92 22.71 -11.23
N ASP A 13 9.42 22.33 -12.39
CA ASP A 13 8.62 21.59 -13.37
C ASP A 13 8.44 20.12 -12.98
N ARG A 14 7.16 19.71 -12.91
CA ARG A 14 6.68 18.35 -12.65
C ARG A 14 7.37 17.34 -13.58
N LEU A 15 8.38 16.65 -13.07
CA LEU A 15 9.01 15.52 -13.73
C LEU A 15 8.35 14.23 -13.25
N LEU A 16 7.13 13.98 -13.72
CA LEU A 16 6.45 12.69 -13.89
C LEU A 16 4.99 13.03 -14.18
N SER A 17 4.69 13.36 -15.44
CA SER A 17 3.34 13.21 -15.97
C SER A 17 3.07 11.70 -16.03
N ILE A 18 2.71 11.10 -14.90
CA ILE A 18 1.87 9.91 -14.97
C ILE A 18 0.57 10.44 -15.57
N ASP A 19 0.26 10.05 -16.81
CA ASP A 19 -0.97 10.44 -17.49
C ASP A 19 -2.14 10.34 -16.50
N ASP A 20 -2.75 11.49 -16.18
CA ASP A 20 -3.80 11.64 -15.15
C ASP A 20 -4.96 10.64 -15.42
N THR A 21 -5.14 10.27 -16.69
CA THR A 21 -6.11 9.26 -17.12
C THR A 21 -5.80 7.84 -16.62
N ASP A 22 -4.54 7.43 -16.59
CA ASP A 22 -4.13 6.09 -16.15
C ASP A 22 -4.17 5.96 -14.63
N LEU A 23 -3.84 7.05 -13.91
CA LEU A 23 -4.01 7.11 -12.46
C LEU A 23 -5.48 7.10 -12.07
N GLN A 24 -6.32 7.90 -12.73
CA GLN A 24 -7.75 7.90 -12.44
C GLN A 24 -8.41 6.56 -12.77
N ALA A 25 -7.97 5.89 -13.84
CA ALA A 25 -8.44 4.55 -14.16
C ALA A 25 -8.05 3.54 -13.07
N LYS A 26 -6.79 3.55 -12.62
CA LYS A 26 -6.32 2.69 -11.51
C LYS A 26 -7.03 3.00 -10.20
N GLN A 27 -7.25 4.28 -9.87
CA GLN A 27 -7.98 4.70 -8.68
C GLN A 27 -9.42 4.21 -8.71
N LYS A 28 -10.14 4.41 -9.82
CA LYS A 28 -11.52 3.91 -9.98
C LYS A 28 -11.60 2.39 -9.86
N GLN A 29 -10.63 1.67 -10.43
CA GLN A 29 -10.57 0.20 -10.32
C GLN A 29 -10.28 -0.24 -8.88
N ALA A 30 -9.36 0.42 -8.18
CA ALA A 30 -9.06 0.15 -6.78
C ALA A 30 -10.27 0.46 -5.89
N GLU A 31 -10.93 1.60 -6.08
CA GLU A 31 -12.14 1.99 -5.35
C GLU A 31 -13.28 1.01 -5.56
N ALA A 32 -13.50 0.55 -6.80
CA ALA A 32 -14.49 -0.48 -7.10
C ALA A 32 -14.15 -1.81 -6.41
N GLY A 33 -12.87 -2.21 -6.39
CA GLY A 33 -12.41 -3.41 -5.70
C GLY A 33 -12.58 -3.31 -4.18
N ILE A 34 -12.26 -2.16 -3.60
CA ILE A 34 -12.47 -1.86 -2.18
C ILE A 34 -13.96 -1.93 -1.85
N SER A 35 -14.81 -1.24 -2.61
CA SER A 35 -16.25 -1.21 -2.41
C SER A 35 -16.86 -2.62 -2.46
N ALA A 36 -16.44 -3.44 -3.44
CA ALA A 36 -16.89 -4.83 -3.53
C ALA A 36 -16.44 -5.67 -2.32
N ALA A 37 -15.19 -5.53 -1.88
CA ALA A 37 -14.67 -6.27 -0.73
C ALA A 37 -15.32 -5.82 0.60
N GLU A 38 -15.65 -4.54 0.75
CA GLU A 38 -16.40 -4.01 1.90
C GLU A 38 -17.80 -4.62 1.97
N ALA A 39 -18.50 -4.72 0.82
CA ALA A 39 -19.81 -5.36 0.78
C ALA A 39 -19.76 -6.85 1.19
N VAL A 40 -18.72 -7.56 0.77
CA VAL A 40 -18.50 -8.97 1.15
C VAL A 40 -18.24 -9.09 2.66
N LEU A 41 -17.35 -8.26 3.21
CA LEU A 41 -17.08 -8.24 4.65
C LEU A 41 -18.33 -7.90 5.47
N ALA A 42 -19.07 -6.86 5.08
CA ALA A 42 -20.28 -6.44 5.79
C ALA A 42 -21.36 -7.55 5.83
N ASN A 43 -21.48 -8.33 4.76
CA ASN A 43 -22.38 -9.50 4.75
C ASN A 43 -21.86 -10.63 5.66
N ALA A 44 -20.55 -10.89 5.63
CA ALA A 44 -19.93 -11.93 6.47
C ALA A 44 -20.00 -11.58 7.96
N GLU A 45 -19.82 -10.31 8.33
CA GLU A 45 -19.97 -9.81 9.71
C GLU A 45 -21.39 -10.01 10.23
N LYS A 46 -22.42 -9.65 9.43
CA LYS A 46 -23.83 -9.89 9.80
C LYS A 46 -24.13 -11.37 9.98
N MET A 47 -23.51 -12.23 9.16
CA MET A 47 -23.67 -13.67 9.29
C MET A 47 -23.01 -14.19 10.57
N ALA A 48 -21.79 -13.73 10.87
CA ALA A 48 -21.09 -14.06 12.10
C ALA A 48 -21.90 -13.66 13.34
N GLU A 49 -22.39 -12.42 13.40
CA GLU A 49 -23.25 -11.93 14.49
C GLU A 49 -24.50 -12.80 14.65
N ARG A 50 -25.16 -13.16 13.53
CA ARG A 50 -26.33 -14.04 13.57
C ARG A 50 -25.98 -15.43 14.12
N PHE A 51 -24.85 -16.00 13.74
CA PHE A 51 -24.43 -17.33 14.21
C PHE A 51 -23.96 -17.31 15.67
N GLU A 52 -23.34 -16.22 16.13
CA GLU A 52 -23.00 -16.03 17.55
C GLU A 52 -24.26 -16.05 18.42
N ASN A 53 -25.31 -15.32 18.01
CA ASN A 53 -26.60 -15.33 18.67
C ASN A 53 -27.25 -16.73 18.67
N LEU A 54 -27.26 -17.41 17.52
CA LEU A 54 -27.81 -18.78 17.43
C LEU A 54 -27.00 -19.79 18.25
N TYR A 55 -25.69 -19.59 18.40
CA TYR A 55 -24.85 -20.45 19.23
C TYR A 55 -25.15 -20.24 20.72
N ALA A 56 -25.36 -18.99 21.14
CA ALA A 56 -25.82 -18.66 22.50
C ALA A 56 -27.19 -19.30 22.81
N GLU A 57 -28.08 -19.36 21.82
CA GLU A 57 -29.36 -20.07 21.89
C GLU A 57 -29.25 -21.60 21.78
N LYS A 58 -28.04 -22.15 21.58
CA LYS A 58 -27.75 -23.57 21.33
C LYS A 58 -28.42 -24.14 20.06
N SER A 59 -28.78 -23.26 19.13
CA SER A 59 -29.43 -23.57 17.86
C SER A 59 -28.44 -23.97 16.75
N VAL A 60 -27.14 -23.70 16.93
CA VAL A 60 -26.06 -24.13 16.03
C VAL A 60 -24.89 -24.74 16.80
N SER A 61 -24.10 -25.57 16.14
CA SER A 61 -22.89 -26.16 16.71
C SER A 61 -21.71 -25.17 16.69
N ARG A 62 -20.70 -25.45 17.52
CA ARG A 62 -19.46 -24.65 17.54
C ARG A 62 -18.73 -24.67 16.20
N ALA A 63 -18.69 -25.83 15.53
CA ALA A 63 -18.07 -25.95 14.21
C ALA A 63 -18.74 -25.03 13.17
N GLN A 64 -20.08 -24.95 13.19
CA GLN A 64 -20.83 -24.06 12.30
C GLN A 64 -20.54 -22.58 12.59
N LEU A 65 -20.35 -22.20 13.85
CA LEU A 65 -19.92 -20.84 14.21
C LEU A 65 -18.50 -20.58 13.72
N ASP A 66 -17.57 -21.50 13.97
CA ASP A 66 -16.17 -21.39 13.56
C ASP A 66 -16.02 -21.26 12.03
N ASP A 67 -16.85 -21.98 11.25
CA ASP A 67 -16.88 -21.87 9.78
C ASP A 67 -17.28 -20.45 9.32
N VAL A 68 -18.28 -19.84 9.97
CA VAL A 68 -18.75 -18.49 9.63
C VAL A 68 -17.73 -17.43 10.07
N LEU A 69 -17.12 -17.60 11.24
CA LEU A 69 -16.04 -16.72 11.71
C LEU A 69 -14.84 -16.77 10.75
N THR A 70 -14.48 -17.98 10.29
CA THR A 70 -13.43 -18.15 9.28
C THR A 70 -13.79 -17.42 7.98
N GLY A 71 -15.06 -17.51 7.54
CA GLY A 71 -15.55 -16.77 6.37
C GLY A 71 -15.47 -15.24 6.53
N ARG A 72 -15.77 -14.71 7.72
CA ARG A 72 -15.59 -13.29 8.06
C ARG A 72 -14.12 -12.90 7.98
N ASP A 73 -13.23 -13.68 8.58
CA ASP A 73 -11.79 -13.39 8.60
C ASP A 73 -11.20 -13.40 7.17
N GLN A 74 -11.67 -14.33 6.31
CA GLN A 74 -11.33 -14.34 4.89
C GLN A 74 -11.82 -13.08 4.16
N ALA A 75 -13.05 -12.65 4.40
CA ALA A 75 -13.58 -11.41 3.82
C ALA A 75 -12.79 -10.19 4.28
N GLN A 76 -12.39 -10.16 5.55
CA GLN A 76 -11.57 -9.09 6.13
C GLN A 76 -10.19 -9.04 5.46
N ALA A 77 -9.54 -10.19 5.27
CA ALA A 77 -8.29 -10.28 4.55
C ALA A 77 -8.44 -9.82 3.08
N GLY A 78 -9.55 -10.20 2.42
CA GLY A 78 -9.88 -9.74 1.07
C GLY A 78 -9.99 -8.22 0.98
N LEU A 79 -10.63 -7.57 1.95
CA LEU A 79 -10.71 -6.12 2.04
C LEU A 79 -9.35 -5.46 2.25
N GLN A 80 -8.51 -6.02 3.13
CA GLN A 80 -7.15 -5.52 3.34
C GLN A 80 -6.32 -5.59 2.05
N MET A 81 -6.45 -6.68 1.30
CA MET A 81 -5.78 -6.84 0.01
C MET A 81 -6.29 -5.85 -1.03
N ALA A 82 -7.61 -5.62 -1.10
CA ALA A 82 -8.19 -4.64 -2.00
C ALA A 82 -7.75 -3.19 -1.67
N LYS A 83 -7.52 -2.90 -0.38
CA LYS A 83 -7.02 -1.61 0.10
C LYS A 83 -5.50 -1.44 0.01
N ALA A 84 -4.76 -2.52 -0.22
CA ALA A 84 -3.31 -2.47 -0.36
C ALA A 84 -2.94 -1.98 -1.76
N GLY A 85 -2.21 -0.87 -1.82
CA GLY A 85 -1.58 -0.37 -3.03
C GLY A 85 -0.11 -0.75 -3.09
N LEU A 86 0.47 -0.62 -4.29
CA LEU A 86 1.90 -0.61 -4.51
C LEU A 86 2.31 0.80 -4.95
N ALA A 87 3.31 1.37 -4.30
CA ALA A 87 3.90 2.65 -4.69
C ALA A 87 5.38 2.50 -4.98
N GLU A 88 5.84 3.18 -6.03
CA GLU A 88 7.25 3.38 -6.30
C GLU A 88 7.56 4.85 -6.07
N VAL A 89 8.40 5.15 -5.07
CA VAL A 89 8.70 6.51 -4.66
C VAL A 89 10.19 6.77 -4.74
N LYS A 90 10.56 7.86 -5.42
CA LYS A 90 11.96 8.28 -5.55
C LYS A 90 12.33 9.21 -4.40
N VAL A 91 13.42 8.91 -3.71
CA VAL A 91 13.96 9.72 -2.61
C VAL A 91 14.61 10.97 -3.17
N HIS A 92 14.02 12.12 -2.88
CA HIS A 92 14.56 13.42 -3.23
C HIS A 92 15.75 13.77 -2.30
N PRO A 93 16.78 14.49 -2.79
CA PRO A 93 17.93 14.87 -1.96
C PRO A 93 17.61 15.69 -0.69
N SER A 94 16.43 16.32 -0.60
CA SER A 94 15.97 17.03 0.60
C SER A 94 15.16 16.20 1.59
N SER A 95 14.89 14.93 1.25
CA SER A 95 14.09 14.04 2.11
C SER A 95 14.74 13.84 3.48
N ASP A 96 13.89 13.79 4.51
CA ASP A 96 14.30 13.48 5.89
C ASP A 96 14.79 12.02 6.07
N LEU A 97 14.64 11.19 5.04
CA LEU A 97 15.05 9.78 5.01
C LEU A 97 16.51 9.61 4.59
N VAL A 98 17.08 10.58 3.86
CA VAL A 98 18.44 10.48 3.29
C VAL A 98 19.49 10.28 4.39
N GLY A 99 20.36 9.29 4.18
CA GLY A 99 21.47 8.95 5.07
C GLY A 99 21.07 8.08 6.29
N LYS A 100 19.77 7.83 6.50
CA LYS A 100 19.25 6.95 7.55
C LYS A 100 19.11 5.52 7.04
N THR A 101 19.08 4.56 7.95
CA THR A 101 18.68 3.18 7.62
C THR A 101 17.15 3.06 7.59
N LEU A 102 16.61 2.04 6.93
CA LEU A 102 15.17 1.75 6.93
C LEU A 102 14.59 1.67 8.35
N ALA A 103 15.32 1.05 9.28
CA ALA A 103 14.95 1.01 10.69
C ALA A 103 15.14 2.36 11.39
N GLY A 104 16.24 3.07 11.13
CA GLY A 104 16.52 4.38 11.75
C GLY A 104 15.54 5.48 11.33
N ALA A 105 15.05 5.43 10.10
CA ALA A 105 13.96 6.29 9.63
C ALA A 105 12.57 5.78 10.03
N GLY A 106 12.49 4.56 10.57
CA GLY A 106 11.24 3.93 11.01
C GLY A 106 10.27 3.67 9.86
N VAL A 107 10.73 3.56 8.60
CA VAL A 107 9.86 3.57 7.40
C VAL A 107 8.70 2.56 7.52
N ARG A 108 8.98 1.32 7.91
CA ARG A 108 7.96 0.27 8.01
C ARG A 108 6.95 0.54 9.13
N GLN A 109 7.42 0.98 10.30
CA GLN A 109 6.56 1.17 11.47
C GLN A 109 5.82 2.52 11.44
N ARG A 110 6.51 3.59 11.02
CA ARG A 110 6.00 4.97 10.93
C ARG A 110 4.84 5.05 9.95
N PHE A 111 4.95 4.37 8.82
CA PHE A 111 3.94 4.39 7.77
C PHE A 111 3.06 3.14 7.76
N GLY A 112 3.44 2.05 8.43
CA GLY A 112 2.68 0.80 8.39
C GLY A 112 2.75 0.12 7.01
N ILE A 113 3.92 0.21 6.37
CA ILE A 113 4.17 -0.33 5.01
C ILE A 113 5.20 -1.45 5.04
N ILE A 114 5.16 -2.27 4.01
CA ILE A 114 6.18 -3.26 3.69
C ILE A 114 7.06 -2.69 2.58
N VAL A 115 8.37 -2.64 2.81
CA VAL A 115 9.33 -2.26 1.76
C VAL A 115 9.72 -3.51 1.00
N VAL A 116 9.26 -3.61 -0.24
CA VAL A 116 9.43 -4.77 -1.12
C VAL A 116 10.79 -4.72 -1.82
N ALA A 117 11.20 -3.53 -2.27
CA ALA A 117 12.49 -3.34 -2.91
C ALA A 117 13.06 -1.94 -2.65
N LEU A 118 14.38 -1.84 -2.69
CA LEU A 118 15.14 -0.60 -2.72
C LEU A 118 16.08 -0.63 -3.94
N LYS A 119 15.91 0.30 -4.86
CA LYS A 119 16.80 0.48 -6.00
C LYS A 119 17.77 1.62 -5.70
N HIS A 120 19.06 1.29 -5.64
CA HIS A 120 20.16 2.21 -5.43
C HIS A 120 21.04 2.27 -6.68
N GLY A 121 20.84 3.30 -7.50
CA GLY A 121 21.45 3.36 -8.84
C GLY A 121 21.09 2.13 -9.68
N ASP A 122 22.09 1.32 -10.03
CA ASP A 122 21.93 0.07 -10.80
C ASP A 122 21.68 -1.16 -9.92
N LYS A 123 21.84 -1.05 -8.59
CA LYS A 123 21.63 -2.17 -7.66
C LYS A 123 20.16 -2.24 -7.27
N ASN A 124 19.55 -3.41 -7.46
CA ASN A 124 18.19 -3.69 -6.99
C ASN A 124 18.23 -4.64 -5.79
N ILE A 125 17.77 -4.17 -4.63
CA ILE A 125 17.76 -4.91 -3.37
C ILE A 125 16.33 -5.33 -3.08
N PHE A 126 16.06 -6.62 -3.22
CA PHE A 126 14.76 -7.20 -2.88
C PHE A 126 14.70 -7.54 -1.40
N ASN A 127 13.58 -7.16 -0.76
CA ASN A 127 13.36 -7.28 0.67
C ASN A 127 14.55 -6.74 1.50
N PRO A 128 14.81 -5.42 1.45
CA PRO A 128 15.96 -4.84 2.13
C PRO A 128 15.88 -5.08 3.65
N GLY A 129 17.06 -5.27 4.25
CA GLY A 129 17.19 -5.43 5.70
C GLY A 129 16.94 -4.13 6.46
N PRO A 130 16.78 -4.19 7.80
CA PRO A 130 16.57 -2.98 8.62
C PRO A 130 17.74 -1.99 8.56
N ASP A 131 18.96 -2.47 8.34
CA ASP A 131 20.19 -1.68 8.28
C ASP A 131 20.49 -1.10 6.89
N GLU A 132 19.65 -1.39 5.89
CA GLU A 132 19.82 -0.86 4.54
C GLU A 132 19.68 0.67 4.58
N ARG A 133 20.67 1.38 4.04
CA ARG A 133 20.69 2.85 4.01
C ARG A 133 19.87 3.36 2.83
N ILE A 134 19.20 4.47 3.08
CA ILE A 134 18.40 5.19 2.09
C ILE A 134 19.24 6.38 1.63
N ASP A 135 19.58 6.41 0.35
CA ASP A 135 20.35 7.48 -0.26
C ASP A 135 19.51 8.32 -1.22
N ALA A 136 19.99 9.54 -1.48
CA ALA A 136 19.34 10.43 -2.42
C ALA A 136 19.34 9.83 -3.84
N GLY A 137 18.17 9.79 -4.48
CA GLY A 137 17.98 9.18 -5.78
C GLY A 137 17.54 7.72 -5.74
N ASP A 138 17.51 7.09 -4.56
CA ASP A 138 16.96 5.74 -4.39
C ASP A 138 15.49 5.69 -4.80
N VAL A 139 15.04 4.51 -5.25
CA VAL A 139 13.62 4.23 -5.46
C VAL A 139 13.18 3.17 -4.48
N LEU A 140 12.24 3.51 -3.60
CA LEU A 140 11.60 2.56 -2.70
C LEU A 140 10.33 2.03 -3.35
N VAL A 141 10.20 0.71 -3.38
CA VAL A 141 8.97 0.02 -3.75
C VAL A 141 8.29 -0.43 -2.46
N ALA A 142 7.12 0.12 -2.18
CA ALA A 142 6.38 -0.10 -0.95
C ALA A 142 4.99 -0.69 -1.23
N LEU A 143 4.60 -1.67 -0.43
CA LEU A 143 3.27 -2.25 -0.39
C LEU A 143 2.61 -1.87 0.94
N GLY A 144 1.37 -1.40 0.88
CA GLY A 144 0.62 -1.08 2.09
C GLY A 144 -0.70 -0.36 1.81
N PRO A 145 -1.43 0.02 2.85
CA PRO A 145 -2.64 0.82 2.72
C PRO A 145 -2.39 2.10 1.90
N ILE A 146 -3.31 2.50 1.03
CA ILE A 146 -3.12 3.67 0.15
C ILE A 146 -2.75 4.94 0.94
N ASN A 147 -3.41 5.19 2.07
CA ASN A 147 -3.10 6.33 2.95
C ASN A 147 -1.70 6.26 3.59
N ALA A 148 -1.18 5.07 3.80
CA ALA A 148 0.18 4.85 4.26
C ALA A 148 1.21 5.11 3.15
N LEU A 149 0.88 4.75 1.91
CA LEU A 149 1.69 5.02 0.74
C LEU A 149 1.82 6.53 0.44
N ASP A 150 0.75 7.30 0.61
CA ASP A 150 0.81 8.77 0.53
C ASP A 150 1.78 9.37 1.57
N GLY A 151 1.86 8.75 2.74
CA GLY A 151 2.75 9.17 3.82
C GLY A 151 4.23 9.00 3.46
N ILE A 152 4.61 7.86 2.88
CA ILE A 152 5.99 7.64 2.43
C ILE A 152 6.33 8.52 1.23
N GLU A 153 5.41 8.73 0.29
CA GLU A 153 5.62 9.64 -0.84
C GLU A 153 5.99 11.05 -0.37
N LYS A 154 5.24 11.59 0.60
CA LYS A 154 5.53 12.91 1.19
C LYS A 154 6.86 12.94 1.94
N ALA A 155 7.24 11.86 2.62
CA ALA A 155 8.53 11.79 3.32
C ALA A 155 9.72 11.70 2.35
N THR A 156 9.50 11.19 1.14
CA THR A 156 10.51 11.12 0.09
C THR A 156 10.72 12.43 -0.69
N GLN A 157 9.92 13.47 -0.47
CA GLN A 157 10.04 14.79 -1.14
C GLN A 157 10.77 15.80 -0.23
#